data_AF-A0A1Y6KHL6-F1
#
_entry.id   AF-A0A1Y6KHL6-F1
#
_cell.length_a   1.000
_cell.length_b   1.000
_cell.length_c   1.000
_cell.angle_alpha   90.00
_cell.angle_beta   90.00
_cell.angle_gamma   90.00
#
_symmetry.space_group_name_H-M   'P 1'
#
loop_
_entity.id
_entity.type
_entity.pdbx_description
1 polymer ?
#
loop_
_entity_poly.entity_id
_entity_poly.type
_entity_poly.pdbx_seq_one_letter_code
_entity_poly.pdbx_strand_id
1 'polypeptide(L)'
;MVREFEYKGEVFRVTAHGIHGHEEIFIVHIDDGVEGDEISIDRMTEENDTSAPLESIIVMLCDKLIPESAISCRDPDAPFAWREGKVVYQVHDGVQALNH
;
A
#
# COMPACT_ATOMS: atom_id res chain seq x y z
N MET A 1 -4.90 5.01 -6.58
CA MET A 1 -4.23 3.82 -7.15
C MET A 1 -4.50 2.64 -6.24
N VAL A 2 -4.86 1.47 -6.79
CA VAL A 2 -4.90 0.20 -6.06
C VAL A 2 -4.04 -0.81 -6.80
N ARG A 3 -3.02 -1.37 -6.14
CA ARG A 3 -2.06 -2.28 -6.78
C ARG A 3 -1.43 -3.25 -5.79
N GLU A 4 -1.17 -4.48 -6.24
CA GLU A 4 -0.45 -5.50 -5.49
C GLU A 4 1.07 -5.43 -5.74
N PHE A 5 1.83 -5.77 -4.71
CA PHE A 5 3.29 -5.81 -4.73
C PHE A 5 3.82 -6.92 -3.83
N GLU A 6 5.10 -7.26 -4.03
CA GLU A 6 5.86 -8.21 -3.23
C GLU A 6 6.94 -7.45 -2.45
N TYR A 7 7.10 -7.79 -1.18
CA TYR A 7 8.19 -7.30 -0.35
C TYR A 7 8.51 -8.34 0.72
N LYS A 8 9.80 -8.62 0.95
CA LYS A 8 10.25 -9.63 1.92
C LYS A 8 9.62 -11.03 1.75
N GLY A 9 9.34 -11.41 0.51
CA GLY A 9 8.72 -12.69 0.16
C GLY A 9 7.20 -12.75 0.41
N GLU A 10 6.62 -11.67 0.93
CA GLU A 10 5.20 -11.55 1.23
C GLU A 10 4.47 -10.73 0.16
N VAL A 11 3.16 -10.93 0.07
CA VAL A 11 2.29 -10.21 -0.85
C VAL A 11 1.51 -9.16 -0.08
N PHE A 12 1.46 -7.96 -0.63
CA PHE A 12 0.69 -6.86 -0.07
C PHE A 12 -0.12 -6.18 -1.16
N ARG A 13 -1.16 -5.46 -0.74
CA ARG A 13 -1.91 -4.58 -1.61
C ARG A 13 -1.91 -3.17 -1.03
N VAL A 14 -1.50 -2.21 -1.86
CA VAL A 14 -1.58 -0.79 -1.51
C VAL A 14 -2.79 -0.15 -2.19
N THR A 15 -3.50 0.66 -1.40
CA THR A 15 -4.46 1.66 -1.85
C THR A 15 -3.90 3.03 -1.50
N ALA A 16 -3.59 3.84 -2.51
CA ALA A 16 -3.11 5.21 -2.33
C ALA A 16 -4.09 6.19 -2.98
N HIS A 17 -4.50 7.22 -2.24
CA HIS A 17 -5.47 8.23 -2.69
C HIS A 17 -4.95 9.63 -2.39
N GLY A 18 -4.99 10.54 -3.38
CA GLY A 18 -4.49 11.91 -3.25
C GLY A 18 -3.43 12.23 -4.30
N ILE A 19 -2.59 13.22 -3.99
CA ILE A 19 -1.47 13.66 -4.84
C ILE A 19 -0.14 13.45 -4.13
N HIS A 20 0.95 13.36 -4.88
CA HIS A 20 2.29 13.17 -4.33
C HIS A 20 2.60 14.10 -3.16
N GLY A 21 2.98 13.52 -2.02
CA GLY A 21 3.29 14.23 -0.77
C GLY A 21 2.07 14.53 0.10
N HIS A 22 0.86 14.26 -0.41
CA HIS A 22 -0.43 14.52 0.21
C HIS A 22 -1.41 13.40 -0.16
N GLU A 23 -0.98 12.16 0.05
CA GLU A 23 -1.80 10.97 -0.13
C GLU A 23 -2.19 10.32 1.21
N GLU A 24 -3.39 9.77 1.26
CA GLU A 24 -3.74 8.68 2.18
C GLU A 24 -3.26 7.37 1.58
N ILE A 25 -2.44 6.61 2.31
CA ILE A 25 -1.88 5.33 1.89
C ILE A 25 -2.31 4.27 2.88
N PHE A 26 -2.87 3.19 2.36
CA PHE A 26 -3.32 2.03 3.11
C PHE A 26 -2.72 0.76 2.51
N ILE A 27 -2.16 -0.11 3.35
CA ILE A 27 -1.53 -1.37 2.96
C ILE A 27 -2.18 -2.50 3.73
N VAL A 28 -2.53 -3.57 3.03
CA VAL A 28 -2.99 -4.83 3.62
C VAL A 28 -2.07 -5.96 3.21
N HIS A 29 -1.71 -6.82 4.16
CA HIS A 29 -1.00 -8.08 3.90
C HIS A 29 -1.96 -9.12 3.32
N ILE A 30 -1.51 -9.86 2.32
CA ILE A 30 -2.30 -10.90 1.65
C ILE A 30 -1.60 -12.24 1.87
N ASP A 31 -2.17 -13.08 2.72
CA ASP A 31 -1.69 -14.46 2.93
C ASP A 31 -2.65 -15.46 2.28
N ASP A 32 -2.13 -16.26 1.36
CA ASP A 32 -2.89 -17.26 0.57
C ASP A 32 -4.18 -16.72 -0.09
N GLY A 33 -4.18 -15.44 -0.46
CA GLY A 33 -5.34 -14.76 -1.06
C GLY A 33 -6.37 -14.24 -0.06
N VAL A 34 -6.07 -14.29 1.24
CA VAL A 34 -6.86 -13.73 2.33
C VAL A 34 -6.23 -12.42 2.83
N GLU A 35 -7.07 -11.41 3.02
CA GLU A 35 -6.67 -10.13 3.62
C GLU A 35 -6.40 -10.33 5.11
N GLY A 36 -5.16 -10.06 5.53
CA GLY A 36 -4.71 -10.14 6.92
C GLY A 36 -4.61 -8.75 7.56
N ASP A 37 -3.54 -8.54 8.32
CA ASP A 37 -3.26 -7.28 9.00
C ASP A 37 -3.02 -6.11 8.02
N GLU A 38 -3.27 -4.90 8.52
CA GLU A 38 -3.25 -3.65 7.74
C GLU A 38 -2.53 -2.52 8.47
N ILE A 39 -2.01 -1.56 7.71
CA ILE A 39 -1.44 -0.31 8.21
C ILE A 39 -1.76 0.84 7.25
N SER A 40 -1.89 2.06 7.77
CA SER A 40 -2.11 3.25 6.95
C SER A 40 -1.35 4.48 7.46
N ILE A 41 -1.26 5.48 6.60
CA ILE A 41 -0.80 6.83 6.93
C ILE A 41 -1.59 7.85 6.10
N ASP A 42 -2.00 8.93 6.76
CA ASP A 42 -2.52 10.14 6.15
C ASP A 42 -1.39 11.18 6.02
N ARG A 43 -0.79 11.29 4.83
CA ARG A 43 0.34 12.23 4.62
C ARG A 43 -0.09 13.70 4.60
N MET A 44 -1.39 13.98 4.73
CA MET A 44 -1.92 15.34 4.77
C MET A 44 -1.90 15.93 6.18
N THR A 45 -2.06 15.09 7.19
CA THR A 45 -2.24 15.48 8.59
C THR A 45 -1.16 14.94 9.52
N GLU A 46 -0.54 13.81 9.16
CA GLU A 46 0.53 13.21 9.95
C GLU A 46 1.92 13.74 9.55
N GLU A 47 2.84 13.81 10.52
CA GLU A 47 4.22 14.21 10.25
C GLU A 47 4.91 13.13 9.39
N ASN A 48 5.32 13.51 8.18
CA ASN A 48 5.95 12.62 7.22
C ASN A 48 6.87 13.39 6.26
N ASP A 49 7.77 12.67 5.58
CA ASP A 49 8.53 13.25 4.48
C ASP A 49 7.65 13.33 3.22
N THR A 50 7.14 14.52 2.92
CA THR A 50 6.24 14.75 1.78
C THR A 50 6.97 14.75 0.43
N SER A 51 8.31 14.77 0.44
CA SER A 51 9.14 14.68 -0.77
C SER A 51 9.48 13.23 -1.16
N ALA A 52 9.29 12.29 -0.24
CA ALA A 52 9.62 10.90 -0.45
C ALA A 52 8.71 10.27 -1.51
N PRO A 53 9.27 9.44 -2.42
CA PRO A 53 8.48 8.71 -3.40
C PRO A 53 7.53 7.74 -2.70
N LEU A 54 6.40 7.47 -3.34
CA LEU A 54 5.37 6.58 -2.82
C LEU A 54 5.93 5.21 -2.41
N GLU A 55 6.84 4.65 -3.22
CA GLU A 55 7.49 3.36 -2.95
C GLU A 55 8.29 3.36 -1.64
N SER A 56 8.95 4.47 -1.29
CA SER A 56 9.65 4.58 0.00
C SER A 56 8.68 4.63 1.17
N ILE A 57 7.53 5.29 1.02
CA ILE A 57 6.49 5.30 2.06
C ILE A 57 5.89 3.89 2.22
N ILE A 58 5.63 3.20 1.11
CA ILE A 58 5.13 1.82 1.12
C ILE A 58 6.08 0.89 1.88
N VAL A 59 7.37 0.93 1.55
CA VAL A 59 8.39 0.11 2.24
C VAL A 59 8.45 0.45 3.73
N MET A 60 8.45 1.73 4.08
CA MET A 60 8.45 2.17 5.49
C MET A 60 7.25 1.65 6.27
N LEU A 61 6.07 1.63 5.66
CA LEU A 61 4.86 1.08 6.27
C LEU A 61 4.94 -0.44 6.43
N CYS A 62 5.43 -1.17 5.43
CA CYS A 62 5.66 -2.61 5.54
C CYS A 62 6.68 -2.95 6.64
N ASP A 63 7.76 -2.19 6.76
CA ASP A 63 8.77 -2.39 7.82
C ASP A 63 8.22 -2.13 9.23
N LYS A 64 7.13 -1.38 9.37
CA LYS A 64 6.38 -1.23 10.62
C LYS A 64 5.40 -2.38 10.84
N LEU A 65 4.56 -2.68 9.84
CA LEU A 65 3.52 -3.70 9.93
C LEU A 65 4.07 -5.10 10.22
N ILE A 66 5.16 -5.50 9.55
CA ILE A 66 5.74 -6.85 9.68
C ILE A 66 6.04 -7.22 11.13
N PRO A 67 6.83 -6.44 11.90
CA PRO A 67 7.08 -6.74 13.30
C PRO A 67 5.85 -6.54 14.20
N GLU A 68 4.97 -5.58 13.92
CA GLU A 68 3.77 -5.31 14.72
C GLU A 68 2.76 -6.46 14.68
N SER A 69 2.56 -7.04 13.50
CA SER A 69 1.63 -8.16 13.26
C SER A 69 2.32 -9.53 13.32
N ALA A 70 3.60 -9.59 13.71
CA ALA A 70 4.40 -10.81 13.78
C ALA A 70 4.36 -11.64 12.47
N ILE A 71 4.34 -10.96 11.32
CA ILE A 71 4.31 -11.58 9.99
C ILE A 71 5.63 -12.33 9.77
N SER A 72 5.54 -13.62 9.47
CA SER A 72 6.70 -14.47 9.21
C SER A 72 7.11 -14.37 7.74
N CYS A 73 7.95 -13.40 7.41
CA CYS A 73 8.45 -13.18 6.05
C CYS A 73 9.10 -14.44 5.46
N ARG A 74 8.63 -14.87 4.28
CA ARG A 74 9.19 -16.02 3.54
C ARG A 74 10.62 -15.76 3.05
N ASP A 75 10.97 -14.51 2.72
CA ASP A 75 12.31 -14.13 2.25
C ASP A 75 12.64 -12.70 2.72
N PRO A 76 13.26 -12.51 3.90
CA PRO A 76 13.48 -11.18 4.49
C PRO A 76 14.40 -10.25 3.68
N ASP A 77 15.14 -10.79 2.71
CA ASP A 77 16.05 -10.04 1.84
C ASP A 77 15.45 -9.73 0.46
N ALA A 78 14.26 -10.26 0.16
CA ALA A 78 13.60 -10.02 -1.13
C ALA A 78 13.23 -8.54 -1.31
N PRO A 79 13.61 -7.92 -2.44
CA PRO A 79 13.37 -6.51 -2.69
C PRO A 79 11.89 -6.23 -2.94
N PHE A 80 11.52 -4.95 -2.83
CA PHE A 80 10.21 -4.48 -3.28
C PHE A 80 10.06 -4.67 -4.79
N ALA A 81 8.95 -5.26 -5.22
CA ALA A 81 8.61 -5.42 -6.63
C ALA A 81 7.09 -5.31 -6.85
N TRP A 82 6.67 -4.52 -7.82
CA TRP A 82 5.27 -4.50 -8.23
C TRP A 82 4.90 -5.83 -8.90
N ARG A 83 3.76 -6.43 -8.52
CA ARG A 83 3.26 -7.62 -9.23
C ARG A 83 2.68 -7.21 -10.58
N GLU A 84 3.04 -7.94 -11.63
CA GLU A 84 2.39 -7.84 -12.95
C GLU A 84 1.03 -8.55 -12.90
N GLY A 85 0.00 -7.87 -12.39
CA GLY A 85 -1.36 -8.42 -12.26
C GLY A 85 -2.36 -7.38 -11.73
N LYS A 86 -3.55 -7.34 -12.34
CA LYS A 86 -4.70 -6.42 -12.15
C LYS A 86 -4.42 -5.16 -11.31
N VAL A 87 -4.20 -4.02 -11.97
CA VAL A 87 -4.65 -2.74 -11.39
C VAL A 87 -6.14 -2.92 -11.12
N VAL A 88 -6.51 -3.13 -9.85
CA VAL A 88 -7.86 -3.61 -9.53
C VAL A 88 -8.88 -2.52 -9.83
N TYR A 89 -8.51 -1.25 -9.64
CA TYR A 89 -9.26 -0.07 -10.10
C TYR A 89 -8.31 1.14 -10.25
N GLN A 90 -8.44 1.91 -11.34
CA GLN A 90 -8.13 3.34 -11.27
C GLN A 90 -9.27 3.97 -10.48
N VAL A 91 -9.00 4.49 -9.29
CA VAL A 91 -9.99 5.26 -8.53
C VAL A 91 -10.31 6.49 -9.38
N HIS A 92 -11.49 6.52 -10.01
CA HIS A 92 -11.92 7.62 -10.85
C HIS A 92 -12.13 8.86 -9.98
N ASP A 93 -11.61 9.99 -10.46
CA ASP A 93 -11.85 11.33 -9.96
C ASP A 93 -13.38 11.60 -9.92
N GLY A 94 -13.96 11.54 -8.72
CA GLY A 94 -15.00 12.44 -8.22
C GLY A 94 -16.30 12.73 -8.99
N VAL A 95 -16.65 12.08 -10.10
CA VAL A 95 -17.95 12.34 -10.79
C VAL A 95 -18.93 11.20 -10.56
N GLN A 96 -19.72 11.31 -9.49
CA GLN A 96 -21.02 10.65 -9.40
C GLN A 96 -21.94 11.24 -10.48
N ALA A 97 -22.06 10.55 -11.62
CA ALA A 97 -23.15 10.80 -12.54
C ALA A 97 -24.46 10.33 -11.88
N LEU A 98 -25.22 11.26 -11.31
CA LEU A 98 -26.64 11.07 -11.00
C LEU A 98 -27.35 10.76 -12.33
N ASN A 99 -27.74 9.50 -12.52
CA ASN A 99 -28.58 9.11 -13.64
C ASN A 99 -30.02 8.93 -13.17
N HIS A 100 -30.77 10.02 -13.40
CA HIS A 100 -32.18 10.19 -13.78
C HIS A 100 -33.23 9.15 -13.33
#